data_AF-A0A328S6J2-F1
#
_entry.id   AF-A0A328S6J2-F1
#
_cell.length_a   1.000
_cell.length_b   1.000
_cell.length_c   1.000
_cell.angle_alpha   90.00
_cell.angle_beta   90.00
_cell.angle_gamma   90.00
#
_symmetry.space_group_name_H-M   'P 1'
#
loop_
_entity.id
_entity.type
_entity.pdbx_description
1 polymer ?
#
loop_
_entity_poly.entity_id
_entity_poly.type
_entity_poly.pdbx_seq_one_letter_code
_entity_poly.pdbx_strand_id
1 'polypeptide(L)'
;FINSTITGNKVAGIGATMANIVITGGTINFIDNCYIANNNKMTAFIGGTSSTINIIGNNIFTNQTGVGSAGENMTIIGNNTFTNLNSIGGANYLLINGTNKFYNSTDPNGRNILTASKYGLINGENIFENIGAFISGGNITINGSNIFNNTGNANHALNTAFIVATNILINGSNKFTNHAQSSVGGGVYINNNLGYLNIMGENLFENITTSAIIKHTNPTDDGTTTPKLNVTGTYFINNNMIGASNGENGIFYLGGGTRPGNSTISNNYFINNTFTGNSTLIKIYHRITASGKLCPYNITIQNNIIDGINAEDGGAILINEVEGVPSVVKIINNTFKNIRSNNETINLPKLVDTTITNNTYENCT
;
A
#
# COMPACT_ATOMS: atom_id res chain seq x y z
N PHE A 1 -19.77 -20.82 24.66
CA PHE A 1 -18.69 -20.34 25.54
C PHE A 1 -17.66 -21.44 25.67
N ILE A 2 -16.45 -21.22 25.16
CA ILE A 2 -15.33 -22.16 25.29
C ILE A 2 -14.15 -21.30 25.76
N ASN A 3 -13.90 -21.31 27.08
CA ASN A 3 -12.68 -20.77 27.68
C ASN A 3 -11.63 -21.90 27.64
N SER A 4 -11.24 -22.33 26.44
CA SER A 4 -10.52 -23.58 26.24
C SER A 4 -9.52 -23.49 25.11
N THR A 5 -8.37 -24.11 25.31
CA THR A 5 -7.48 -24.51 24.24
C THR A 5 -8.21 -25.54 23.37
N ILE A 6 -8.64 -25.17 22.16
CA ILE A 6 -9.14 -26.13 21.17
C ILE A 6 -7.92 -26.79 20.53
N THR A 7 -7.46 -27.91 21.09
CA THR A 7 -6.42 -28.75 20.49
C THR A 7 -7.08 -30.05 20.04
N GLY A 8 -7.21 -30.23 18.73
CA GLY A 8 -7.75 -31.46 18.16
C GLY A 8 -7.19 -31.70 16.78
N ASN A 9 -6.58 -32.87 16.58
CA ASN A 9 -6.10 -33.35 15.27
C ASN A 9 -7.23 -33.51 14.22
N LYS A 10 -8.50 -33.36 14.66
CA LYS A 10 -9.72 -33.13 13.87
C LYS A 10 -10.75 -32.40 14.73
N VAL A 11 -10.80 -31.06 14.69
CA VAL A 11 -12.01 -30.35 15.13
C VAL A 11 -13.03 -30.44 14.00
N ALA A 12 -13.95 -31.38 14.11
CA ALA A 12 -15.09 -31.45 13.21
C ALA A 12 -16.01 -30.24 13.49
N GLY A 13 -15.79 -29.15 12.74
CA GLY A 13 -16.63 -27.96 12.57
C GLY A 13 -17.44 -27.47 13.78
N ILE A 14 -17.12 -26.27 14.30
CA ILE A 14 -18.08 -25.51 15.12
C ILE A 14 -19.14 -24.94 14.15
N GLY A 15 -20.19 -25.71 13.86
CA GLY A 15 -21.33 -25.27 13.06
C GLY A 15 -22.48 -24.84 13.96
N ALA A 16 -22.83 -23.55 13.95
CA ALA A 16 -24.03 -23.03 14.60
C ALA A 16 -25.02 -22.54 13.53
N THR A 17 -26.16 -23.21 13.39
CA THR A 17 -27.16 -22.87 12.36
C THR A 17 -28.02 -21.66 12.73
N MET A 18 -28.09 -21.28 14.01
CA MET A 18 -28.86 -20.13 14.54
C MET A 18 -28.22 -19.40 15.75
N ALA A 19 -26.89 -19.43 15.93
CA ALA A 19 -26.22 -18.78 17.07
C ALA A 19 -24.91 -18.08 16.69
N ASN A 20 -24.60 -16.96 17.37
CA ASN A 20 -23.30 -16.29 17.28
C ASN A 20 -22.21 -17.19 17.88
N ILE A 21 -21.17 -17.50 17.11
CA ILE A 21 -19.99 -18.21 17.62
C ILE A 21 -19.03 -17.15 18.13
N VAL A 22 -18.87 -17.07 19.45
CA VAL A 22 -17.89 -16.19 20.10
C VAL A 22 -16.81 -17.06 20.75
N ILE A 23 -15.57 -16.92 20.26
CA ILE A 23 -14.38 -17.55 20.84
C ILE A 23 -13.51 -16.44 21.45
N THR A 24 -13.49 -16.34 22.77
CA THR A 24 -12.75 -15.31 23.54
C THR A 24 -11.88 -15.99 24.61
N GLY A 25 -10.69 -15.44 24.91
CA GLY A 25 -9.78 -15.97 25.94
C GLY A 25 -8.32 -15.54 25.74
N GLY A 26 -7.45 -15.69 26.75
CA GLY A 26 -6.09 -15.15 26.73
C GLY A 26 -5.20 -15.65 25.57
N THR A 27 -5.26 -16.94 25.24
CA THR A 27 -4.61 -17.49 24.03
C THR A 27 -5.54 -18.46 23.32
N ILE A 28 -5.77 -18.22 22.03
CA ILE A 28 -6.62 -19.05 21.16
C ILE A 28 -5.72 -19.66 20.08
N ASN A 29 -5.70 -20.99 19.99
CA ASN A 29 -4.90 -21.71 18.99
C ASN A 29 -5.82 -22.50 18.05
N PHE A 30 -5.63 -22.33 16.75
CA PHE A 30 -6.17 -23.18 15.68
C PHE A 30 -4.99 -23.86 15.00
N ILE A 31 -4.89 -25.18 15.09
CA ILE A 31 -3.75 -25.94 14.57
C ILE A 31 -4.29 -27.04 13.65
N ASP A 32 -3.85 -27.03 12.39
CA ASP A 32 -4.12 -28.00 11.32
C ASP A 32 -5.59 -28.39 11.08
N ASN A 33 -6.07 -28.20 9.84
CA ASN A 33 -7.38 -28.65 9.36
C ASN A 33 -8.58 -28.14 10.20
N CYS A 34 -8.48 -26.97 10.84
CA CYS A 34 -9.64 -26.34 11.47
C CYS A 34 -10.54 -25.74 10.38
N TYR A 35 -11.82 -26.13 10.37
CA TYR A 35 -12.84 -25.54 9.51
C TYR A 35 -13.86 -24.78 10.35
N ILE A 36 -13.96 -23.46 10.14
CA ILE A 36 -14.98 -22.61 10.76
C ILE A 36 -15.82 -22.00 9.65
N ALA A 37 -17.09 -22.38 9.61
CA ALA A 37 -18.03 -21.90 8.61
C ALA A 37 -19.33 -21.48 9.25
N ASN A 38 -19.86 -20.33 8.79
CA ASN A 38 -21.19 -19.88 9.12
C ASN A 38 -22.03 -19.77 7.84
N ASN A 39 -23.12 -20.53 7.74
CA ASN A 39 -23.96 -20.57 6.53
C ASN A 39 -25.03 -19.46 6.49
N ASN A 40 -25.17 -18.65 7.54
CA ASN A 40 -26.37 -17.82 7.74
C ASN A 40 -26.08 -16.32 8.03
N LYS A 41 -25.12 -15.66 7.37
CA LYS A 41 -24.82 -14.21 7.57
C LYS A 41 -24.73 -13.74 9.04
N MET A 42 -24.57 -14.66 9.99
CA MET A 42 -24.51 -14.40 11.43
C MET A 42 -23.05 -14.33 11.86
N THR A 43 -22.79 -13.58 12.91
CA THR A 43 -21.44 -13.17 13.24
C THR A 43 -20.69 -14.29 13.97
N ALA A 44 -19.62 -14.79 13.36
CA ALA A 44 -18.59 -15.51 14.09
C ALA A 44 -17.45 -14.54 14.38
N PHE A 45 -17.13 -14.38 15.66
CA PHE A 45 -16.11 -13.48 16.18
C PHE A 45 -15.10 -14.28 17.00
N ILE A 46 -13.84 -14.16 16.60
CA ILE A 46 -12.71 -14.83 17.26
C ILE A 46 -11.81 -13.74 17.81
N GLY A 47 -11.77 -13.52 19.13
CA GLY A 47 -10.93 -12.48 19.72
C GLY A 47 -11.36 -12.04 21.12
N GLY A 48 -10.53 -11.23 21.76
CA GLY A 48 -10.75 -10.54 23.03
C GLY A 48 -9.59 -9.57 23.32
N THR A 49 -9.84 -8.48 24.04
CA THR A 49 -8.81 -7.47 24.34
C THR A 49 -7.53 -8.10 24.90
N SER A 50 -6.38 -7.80 24.28
CA SER A 50 -5.04 -8.31 24.66
C SER A 50 -4.84 -9.84 24.54
N SER A 51 -5.63 -10.51 23.70
CA SER A 51 -5.46 -11.94 23.44
C SER A 51 -4.32 -12.22 22.45
N THR A 52 -3.77 -13.43 22.49
CA THR A 52 -2.93 -13.97 21.41
C THR A 52 -3.72 -14.98 20.60
N ILE A 53 -3.82 -14.78 19.28
CA ILE A 53 -4.50 -15.69 18.35
C ILE A 53 -3.44 -16.32 17.44
N ASN A 54 -3.33 -17.65 17.47
CA ASN A 54 -2.45 -18.40 16.58
C ASN A 54 -3.30 -19.27 15.64
N ILE A 55 -3.13 -19.11 14.34
CA ILE A 55 -3.73 -19.90 13.27
C ILE A 55 -2.57 -20.57 12.53
N ILE A 56 -2.34 -21.85 12.77
CA ILE A 56 -1.18 -22.59 12.24
C ILE A 56 -1.67 -23.78 11.42
N GLY A 57 -1.05 -24.02 10.26
CA GLY A 57 -1.37 -25.16 9.40
C GLY A 57 -2.30 -24.84 8.24
N ASN A 58 -3.20 -25.76 7.92
CA ASN A 58 -4.13 -25.66 6.78
C ASN A 58 -5.57 -25.39 7.24
N ASN A 59 -5.89 -24.16 7.64
CA ASN A 59 -7.22 -23.83 8.18
C ASN A 59 -8.09 -23.10 7.15
N ILE A 60 -9.41 -23.26 7.25
CA ILE A 60 -10.38 -22.59 6.37
C ILE A 60 -11.43 -21.87 7.23
N PHE A 61 -11.55 -20.56 7.01
CA PHE A 61 -12.51 -19.67 7.68
C PHE A 61 -13.45 -19.07 6.64
N THR A 62 -14.76 -19.26 6.81
CA THR A 62 -15.77 -18.72 5.89
C THR A 62 -16.85 -17.94 6.63
N ASN A 63 -17.28 -16.81 6.07
CA ASN A 63 -18.35 -15.94 6.58
C ASN A 63 -18.14 -15.53 8.05
N GLN A 64 -17.00 -14.92 8.36
CA GLN A 64 -16.66 -14.45 9.70
C GLN A 64 -16.87 -12.95 9.80
N THR A 65 -17.35 -12.45 10.94
CA THR A 65 -17.47 -10.99 11.17
C THR A 65 -16.16 -10.38 11.66
N GLY A 66 -15.27 -11.19 12.22
CA GLY A 66 -13.94 -10.75 12.55
C GLY A 66 -13.10 -11.89 13.08
N VAL A 67 -11.83 -11.90 12.68
CA VAL A 67 -10.78 -12.69 13.29
C VAL A 67 -9.81 -11.70 13.93
N GLY A 68 -9.96 -11.51 15.22
CA GLY A 68 -9.19 -10.61 16.05
C GLY A 68 -9.84 -9.25 16.34
N SER A 69 -9.39 -8.65 17.42
CA SER A 69 -9.86 -7.36 17.96
C SER A 69 -8.71 -6.40 18.24
N ALA A 70 -9.04 -5.14 18.52
CA ALA A 70 -8.04 -4.10 18.79
C ALA A 70 -7.11 -4.48 19.96
N GLY A 71 -5.80 -4.44 19.71
CA GLY A 71 -4.75 -4.67 20.71
C GLY A 71 -4.23 -6.11 20.84
N GLU A 72 -4.65 -7.03 19.98
CA GLU A 72 -4.24 -8.44 20.04
C GLU A 72 -2.89 -8.75 19.38
N ASN A 73 -2.31 -9.91 19.67
CA ASN A 73 -1.17 -10.45 18.93
C ASN A 73 -1.66 -11.58 18.04
N MET A 74 -1.54 -11.43 16.72
CA MET A 74 -2.02 -12.40 15.78
C MET A 74 -0.89 -13.04 14.98
N THR A 75 -0.91 -14.37 14.94
CA THR A 75 0.00 -15.19 14.13
C THR A 75 -0.81 -16.09 13.22
N ILE A 76 -0.58 -16.01 11.92
CA ILE A 76 -1.17 -16.85 10.88
C ILE A 76 0.00 -17.49 10.12
N ILE A 77 0.18 -18.81 10.25
CA ILE A 77 1.28 -19.56 9.63
C ILE A 77 0.70 -20.75 8.86
N GLY A 78 1.20 -21.03 7.67
CA GLY A 78 0.82 -22.21 6.88
C GLY A 78 0.00 -21.87 5.64
N ASN A 79 -0.96 -22.72 5.27
CA ASN A 79 -1.81 -22.54 4.09
C ASN A 79 -3.27 -22.32 4.50
N ASN A 80 -3.56 -21.11 4.99
CA ASN A 80 -4.89 -20.76 5.50
C ASN A 80 -5.73 -20.07 4.42
N THR A 81 -7.02 -20.36 4.37
CA THR A 81 -7.97 -19.67 3.48
C THR A 81 -9.05 -18.96 4.29
N PHE A 82 -9.24 -17.67 4.04
CA PHE A 82 -10.27 -16.82 4.63
C PHE A 82 -11.20 -16.33 3.51
N THR A 83 -12.50 -16.50 3.67
CA THR A 83 -13.49 -16.07 2.67
C THR A 83 -14.65 -15.34 3.34
N ASN A 84 -15.06 -14.18 2.82
CA ASN A 84 -16.11 -13.34 3.39
C ASN A 84 -15.83 -12.99 4.87
N LEU A 85 -14.62 -12.53 5.16
CA LEU A 85 -14.18 -12.15 6.50
C LEU A 85 -14.29 -10.64 6.68
N ASN A 86 -15.20 -10.09 7.50
CA ASN A 86 -15.35 -8.62 7.55
C ASN A 86 -14.10 -7.88 8.08
N SER A 87 -13.29 -8.49 8.96
CA SER A 87 -12.04 -7.88 9.46
C SER A 87 -11.05 -8.89 10.04
N ILE A 88 -9.76 -8.56 9.95
CA ILE A 88 -8.73 -9.06 10.86
C ILE A 88 -8.33 -7.90 11.78
N GLY A 89 -9.06 -7.76 12.88
CA GLY A 89 -9.12 -6.52 13.64
C GLY A 89 -7.81 -6.16 14.35
N GLY A 90 -7.37 -4.91 14.19
CA GLY A 90 -6.65 -4.07 15.16
C GLY A 90 -5.47 -4.64 15.95
N ALA A 91 -4.81 -5.71 15.48
CA ALA A 91 -3.72 -6.37 16.20
C ALA A 91 -2.59 -5.37 16.51
N ASN A 92 -1.97 -5.48 17.68
CA ASN A 92 -0.69 -4.83 17.97
C ASN A 92 0.41 -5.40 17.06
N TYR A 93 0.44 -6.73 16.95
CA TYR A 93 1.39 -7.45 16.10
C TYR A 93 0.61 -8.39 15.19
N LEU A 94 0.79 -8.28 13.88
CA LEU A 94 0.22 -9.18 12.89
C LEU A 94 1.35 -9.90 12.16
N LEU A 95 1.44 -11.21 12.31
CA LEU A 95 2.35 -12.07 11.56
C LEU A 95 1.53 -12.95 10.63
N ILE A 96 1.71 -12.81 9.32
CA ILE A 96 1.19 -13.71 8.30
C ILE A 96 2.39 -14.33 7.60
N ASN A 97 2.52 -15.66 7.64
CA ASN A 97 3.64 -16.37 7.04
C ASN A 97 3.14 -17.63 6.31
N GLY A 98 3.75 -17.97 5.17
CA GLY A 98 3.35 -19.11 4.34
C GLY A 98 2.45 -18.72 3.17
N THR A 99 1.49 -19.57 2.82
CA THR A 99 0.63 -19.43 1.63
C THR A 99 -0.80 -19.11 2.06
N ASN A 100 -1.11 -17.87 2.43
CA ASN A 100 -2.45 -17.53 2.95
C ASN A 100 -3.30 -16.84 1.87
N LYS A 101 -4.57 -17.21 1.80
CA LYS A 101 -5.53 -16.67 0.82
C LYS A 101 -6.67 -15.97 1.55
N PHE A 102 -6.95 -14.75 1.15
CA PHE A 102 -8.03 -13.93 1.71
C PHE A 102 -8.93 -13.47 0.54
N TYR A 103 -10.22 -13.81 0.60
CA TYR A 103 -11.19 -13.59 -0.47
C TYR A 103 -12.44 -12.82 0.02
N ASN A 104 -12.85 -11.76 -0.70
CA ASN A 104 -14.17 -11.10 -0.57
C ASN A 104 -14.54 -10.59 0.85
N SER A 105 -13.62 -9.92 1.56
CA SER A 105 -13.64 -9.79 3.02
C SER A 105 -14.20 -8.45 3.60
N THR A 106 -15.33 -7.92 3.13
CA THR A 106 -15.73 -6.51 3.40
C THR A 106 -16.37 -6.26 4.77
N ASP A 107 -15.95 -5.21 5.51
CA ASP A 107 -16.79 -4.63 6.58
C ASP A 107 -18.10 -4.08 5.98
N PRO A 108 -19.14 -3.81 6.80
CA PRO A 108 -20.40 -3.24 6.33
C PRO A 108 -20.29 -1.89 5.59
N ASN A 109 -19.13 -1.23 5.65
CA ASN A 109 -18.79 0.01 4.94
C ASN A 109 -17.86 -0.23 3.74
N GLY A 110 -17.62 -1.49 3.33
CA GLY A 110 -16.72 -1.87 2.23
C GLY A 110 -15.23 -1.91 2.58
N ARG A 111 -14.83 -1.65 3.82
CA ARG A 111 -13.42 -1.61 4.26
C ARG A 111 -13.03 -2.96 4.84
N ASN A 112 -11.96 -3.56 4.35
CA ASN A 112 -11.45 -4.81 4.91
C ASN A 112 -10.19 -4.48 5.68
N ILE A 113 -10.18 -4.68 6.99
CA ILE A 113 -9.10 -4.16 7.81
C ILE A 113 -8.17 -5.31 8.20
N LEU A 114 -6.91 -5.26 7.74
CA LEU A 114 -5.77 -6.03 8.27
C LEU A 114 -4.91 -5.06 9.09
N THR A 115 -5.36 -4.65 10.28
CA THR A 115 -4.62 -3.63 11.05
C THR A 115 -3.56 -4.27 11.94
N ALA A 116 -2.37 -3.69 11.90
CA ALA A 116 -1.22 -4.03 12.73
C ALA A 116 -0.68 -2.77 13.42
N SER A 117 -1.35 -2.29 14.47
CA SER A 117 -1.15 -0.97 15.08
C SER A 117 0.30 -0.67 15.49
N LYS A 118 1.13 -1.69 15.81
CA LYS A 118 2.57 -1.52 16.05
C LYS A 118 3.41 -2.12 14.93
N TYR A 119 3.27 -3.42 14.66
CA TYR A 119 4.10 -4.13 13.68
C TYR A 119 3.30 -5.17 12.89
N GLY A 120 3.35 -5.09 11.56
CA GLY A 120 2.83 -6.10 10.66
C GLY A 120 3.96 -6.74 9.84
N LEU A 121 4.01 -8.07 9.79
CA LEU A 121 4.86 -8.83 8.88
C LEU A 121 3.99 -9.77 8.05
N ILE A 122 4.02 -9.58 6.73
CA ILE A 122 3.46 -10.50 5.76
C ILE A 122 4.63 -11.13 5.02
N ASN A 123 4.77 -12.45 5.08
CA ASN A 123 5.87 -13.19 4.49
C ASN A 123 5.35 -14.41 3.74
N GLY A 124 6.01 -14.79 2.65
CA GLY A 124 5.63 -15.95 1.84
C GLY A 124 4.75 -15.58 0.63
N GLU A 125 3.82 -16.47 0.28
CA GLU A 125 3.00 -16.40 -0.94
C GLU A 125 1.53 -16.10 -0.58
N ASN A 126 1.19 -14.85 -0.28
CA ASN A 126 -0.15 -14.50 0.16
C ASN A 126 -0.98 -13.88 -0.96
N ILE A 127 -2.28 -14.21 -1.02
CA ILE A 127 -3.22 -13.65 -1.99
C ILE A 127 -4.31 -12.91 -1.24
N PHE A 128 -4.49 -11.64 -1.57
CA PHE A 128 -5.53 -10.75 -1.06
C PHE A 128 -6.42 -10.34 -2.23
N GLU A 129 -7.57 -10.97 -2.38
CA GLU A 129 -8.47 -10.76 -3.51
C GLU A 129 -9.83 -10.18 -3.10
N ASN A 130 -10.22 -9.08 -3.76
CA ASN A 130 -11.43 -8.31 -3.45
C ASN A 130 -11.48 -7.87 -1.99
N ILE A 131 -10.33 -7.42 -1.51
CA ILE A 131 -10.15 -6.90 -0.18
C ILE A 131 -9.97 -5.40 -0.32
N GLY A 132 -10.85 -4.61 0.29
CA GLY A 132 -10.63 -3.18 0.58
C GLY A 132 -9.52 -3.05 1.63
N ALA A 133 -8.33 -3.57 1.33
CA ALA A 133 -7.31 -3.92 2.30
C ALA A 133 -6.69 -2.67 2.89
N PHE A 134 -6.99 -2.38 4.15
CA PHE A 134 -6.28 -1.40 4.96
C PHE A 134 -5.24 -2.15 5.79
N ILE A 135 -3.98 -2.17 5.35
CA ILE A 135 -2.86 -2.55 6.20
C ILE A 135 -2.32 -1.28 6.83
N SER A 136 -2.70 -1.05 8.09
CA SER A 136 -2.27 0.14 8.83
C SER A 136 -1.51 -0.20 10.09
N GLY A 137 -0.48 0.60 10.39
CA GLY A 137 0.38 0.30 11.52
C GLY A 137 1.52 1.27 11.77
N GLY A 138 2.28 1.01 12.85
CA GLY A 138 3.58 1.64 13.03
C GLY A 138 4.55 1.19 11.94
N ASN A 139 4.86 -0.10 11.88
CA ASN A 139 5.85 -0.67 10.96
C ASN A 139 5.24 -1.84 10.19
N ILE A 140 5.26 -1.79 8.86
CA ILE A 140 4.76 -2.86 8.00
C ILE A 140 5.91 -3.40 7.16
N THR A 141 6.12 -4.71 7.20
CA THR A 141 7.05 -5.44 6.34
C THR A 141 6.27 -6.45 5.50
N ILE A 142 6.50 -6.45 4.20
CA ILE A 142 5.94 -7.40 3.24
C ILE A 142 7.12 -8.05 2.51
N ASN A 143 7.27 -9.36 2.64
CA ASN A 143 8.34 -10.15 2.05
C ASN A 143 7.74 -11.31 1.24
N GLY A 144 8.45 -11.78 0.22
CA GLY A 144 8.03 -12.92 -0.59
C GLY A 144 7.25 -12.52 -1.84
N SER A 145 6.22 -13.29 -2.19
CA SER A 145 5.46 -13.16 -3.44
C SER A 145 3.98 -12.97 -3.15
N ASN A 146 3.58 -11.73 -2.84
CA ASN A 146 2.21 -11.42 -2.44
C ASN A 146 1.41 -10.82 -3.60
N ILE A 147 0.15 -11.20 -3.74
CA ILE A 147 -0.78 -10.68 -4.76
C ILE A 147 -1.89 -9.90 -4.06
N PHE A 148 -2.00 -8.62 -4.35
CA PHE A 148 -3.08 -7.74 -3.92
C PHE A 148 -3.94 -7.42 -5.14
N ASN A 149 -5.04 -8.14 -5.32
CA ASN A 149 -5.93 -7.99 -6.47
C ASN A 149 -7.29 -7.43 -6.02
N ASN A 150 -7.67 -6.26 -6.51
CA ASN A 150 -8.99 -5.70 -6.26
C ASN A 150 -9.80 -5.62 -7.56
N THR A 151 -10.87 -6.42 -7.66
CA THR A 151 -11.80 -6.47 -8.81
C THR A 151 -13.21 -6.01 -8.44
N GLY A 152 -13.41 -5.49 -7.22
CA GLY A 152 -14.71 -5.12 -6.68
C GLY A 152 -15.40 -4.00 -7.48
N ASN A 153 -16.72 -4.13 -7.66
CA ASN A 153 -17.56 -3.14 -8.33
C ASN A 153 -17.58 -1.81 -7.54
N ALA A 154 -17.33 -0.69 -8.22
CA ALA A 154 -17.00 0.62 -7.66
C ALA A 154 -18.16 1.40 -6.99
N ASN A 155 -19.32 0.76 -6.80
CA ASN A 155 -20.51 1.42 -6.23
C ASN A 155 -20.35 1.83 -4.76
N HIS A 156 -19.27 1.42 -4.10
CA HIS A 156 -18.80 1.98 -2.84
C HIS A 156 -17.34 2.42 -3.02
N ALA A 157 -17.10 3.72 -2.98
CA ALA A 157 -15.85 4.41 -3.36
C ALA A 157 -14.60 4.11 -2.49
N LEU A 158 -14.56 2.99 -1.76
CA LEU A 158 -13.52 2.66 -0.79
C LEU A 158 -12.87 1.28 -1.01
N ASN A 159 -13.19 0.58 -2.10
CA ASN A 159 -12.61 -0.72 -2.46
C ASN A 159 -11.19 -0.56 -3.02
N THR A 160 -10.28 -0.20 -2.13
CA THR A 160 -8.92 0.21 -2.49
C THR A 160 -7.92 -0.45 -1.55
N ALA A 161 -6.83 -1.02 -2.06
CA ALA A 161 -5.75 -1.51 -1.19
C ALA A 161 -4.89 -0.34 -0.70
N PHE A 162 -4.95 -0.04 0.59
CA PHE A 162 -4.19 0.99 1.30
C PHE A 162 -3.15 0.32 2.21
N ILE A 163 -1.86 0.58 2.01
CA ILE A 163 -0.83 0.32 3.02
C ILE A 163 -0.45 1.68 3.63
N VAL A 164 -0.79 1.91 4.89
CA VAL A 164 -0.53 3.18 5.58
C VAL A 164 0.24 2.93 6.86
N ALA A 165 1.53 3.24 6.88
CA ALA A 165 2.33 3.03 8.08
C ALA A 165 3.45 4.05 8.27
N THR A 166 3.97 4.15 9.49
CA THR A 166 5.13 5.00 9.79
C THR A 166 6.38 4.49 9.09
N ASN A 167 6.61 3.18 9.03
CA ASN A 167 7.66 2.57 8.22
C ASN A 167 7.08 1.44 7.37
N ILE A 168 7.45 1.40 6.09
CA ILE A 168 6.99 0.37 5.15
C ILE A 168 8.22 -0.22 4.46
N LEU A 169 8.36 -1.53 4.55
CA LEU A 169 9.36 -2.32 3.83
C LEU A 169 8.63 -3.34 2.95
N ILE A 170 8.81 -3.27 1.64
CA ILE A 170 8.26 -4.24 0.69
C ILE A 170 9.44 -4.84 -0.07
N ASN A 171 9.69 -6.13 0.13
CA ASN A 171 10.74 -6.87 -0.55
C ASN A 171 10.16 -8.10 -1.27
N GLY A 172 10.80 -8.49 -2.36
CA GLY A 172 10.42 -9.68 -3.13
C GLY A 172 9.59 -9.34 -4.36
N SER A 173 8.70 -10.25 -4.77
CA SER A 173 7.95 -10.19 -6.01
C SER A 173 6.45 -9.97 -5.75
N ASN A 174 6.09 -8.74 -5.36
CA ASN A 174 4.70 -8.41 -5.00
C ASN A 174 3.94 -7.82 -6.19
N LYS A 175 2.71 -8.28 -6.43
CA LYS A 175 1.83 -7.77 -7.49
C LYS A 175 0.64 -7.03 -6.89
N PHE A 176 0.43 -5.80 -7.32
CA PHE A 176 -0.68 -4.93 -6.96
C PHE A 176 -1.50 -4.63 -8.21
N THR A 177 -2.74 -5.12 -8.26
CA THR A 177 -3.68 -4.84 -9.35
C THR A 177 -4.97 -4.29 -8.81
N ASN A 178 -5.52 -3.30 -9.50
CA ASN A 178 -6.84 -2.78 -9.20
C ASN A 178 -7.60 -2.49 -10.48
N HIS A 179 -8.74 -3.16 -10.67
CA HIS A 179 -9.60 -3.00 -11.84
C HIS A 179 -10.81 -2.07 -11.58
N ALA A 180 -10.88 -1.41 -10.42
CA ALA A 180 -11.97 -0.50 -10.10
C ALA A 180 -11.86 0.79 -10.93
N GLN A 181 -12.85 1.02 -11.80
CA GLN A 181 -12.97 2.20 -12.67
C GLN A 181 -13.52 3.44 -11.95
N SER A 182 -13.13 3.69 -10.70
CA SER A 182 -13.62 4.83 -9.92
C SER A 182 -12.86 6.11 -10.28
N SER A 183 -13.57 7.23 -10.43
CA SER A 183 -13.06 8.51 -10.91
C SER A 183 -12.24 9.32 -9.89
N VAL A 184 -12.32 9.05 -8.58
CA VAL A 184 -11.51 9.75 -7.56
C VAL A 184 -11.40 8.88 -6.29
N GLY A 185 -10.18 8.55 -5.84
CA GLY A 185 -9.91 7.98 -4.50
C GLY A 185 -9.82 6.45 -4.37
N GLY A 186 -9.89 5.72 -5.49
CA GLY A 186 -10.12 4.27 -5.53
C GLY A 186 -8.95 3.33 -5.86
N GLY A 187 -7.67 3.75 -5.80
CA GLY A 187 -6.53 2.90 -6.25
C GLY A 187 -5.42 2.63 -5.22
N VAL A 188 -4.60 1.59 -5.48
CA VAL A 188 -3.57 1.10 -4.54
C VAL A 188 -2.73 2.26 -4.03
N TYR A 189 -2.75 2.47 -2.72
CA TYR A 189 -2.15 3.64 -2.09
C TYR A 189 -1.21 3.20 -0.98
N ILE A 190 0.08 3.38 -1.22
CA ILE A 190 1.12 3.18 -0.21
C ILE A 190 1.48 4.55 0.35
N ASN A 191 1.19 4.76 1.63
CA ASN A 191 1.51 6.02 2.31
C ASN A 191 2.37 5.83 3.53
N ASN A 192 3.51 6.50 3.48
CA ASN A 192 4.43 6.59 4.58
C ASN A 192 4.28 7.95 5.27
N ASN A 193 3.83 7.93 6.53
CA ASN A 193 3.50 9.17 7.23
C ASN A 193 4.69 9.76 8.01
N LEU A 194 5.68 8.97 8.44
CA LEU A 194 6.61 9.40 9.50
C LEU A 194 7.99 8.71 9.50
N GLY A 195 8.40 8.00 8.45
CA GLY A 195 9.61 7.16 8.52
C GLY A 195 10.20 6.79 7.17
N TYR A 196 10.50 5.53 6.93
CA TYR A 196 11.04 5.07 5.64
C TYR A 196 10.01 4.27 4.84
N LEU A 197 9.99 4.46 3.53
CA LEU A 197 9.34 3.59 2.55
C LEU A 197 10.41 2.99 1.66
N ASN A 198 10.67 1.70 1.81
CA ASN A 198 11.60 0.93 0.97
C ASN A 198 10.81 -0.11 0.18
N ILE A 199 10.83 -0.03 -1.15
CA ILE A 199 10.28 -1.03 -2.06
C ILE A 199 11.44 -1.55 -2.90
N MET A 200 11.77 -2.82 -2.72
CA MET A 200 12.92 -3.48 -3.36
C MET A 200 12.50 -4.82 -3.96
N GLY A 201 13.19 -5.25 -5.02
CA GLY A 201 12.83 -6.46 -5.77
C GLY A 201 11.76 -6.20 -6.84
N GLU A 202 11.30 -7.28 -7.46
CA GLU A 202 10.42 -7.27 -8.64
C GLU A 202 8.95 -7.02 -8.28
N ASN A 203 8.64 -5.79 -7.86
CA ASN A 203 7.27 -5.41 -7.53
C ASN A 203 6.54 -4.93 -8.81
N LEU A 204 5.26 -5.26 -8.96
CA LEU A 204 4.42 -4.87 -10.10
C LEU A 204 3.18 -4.11 -9.64
N PHE A 205 3.00 -2.89 -10.12
CA PHE A 205 1.82 -2.05 -9.97
C PHE A 205 1.15 -1.92 -11.35
N GLU A 206 0.00 -2.56 -11.52
CA GLU A 206 -0.62 -2.73 -12.84
C GLU A 206 -2.11 -2.35 -12.85
N ASN A 207 -2.52 -1.63 -13.90
CA ASN A 207 -3.89 -1.21 -14.18
C ASN A 207 -4.53 -0.32 -13.11
N ILE A 208 -3.74 0.31 -12.23
CA ILE A 208 -4.28 1.10 -11.12
C ILE A 208 -4.81 2.44 -11.62
N THR A 209 -6.03 2.80 -11.21
CA THR A 209 -6.60 4.14 -11.40
C THR A 209 -6.68 4.90 -10.08
N THR A 210 -5.89 5.97 -9.91
CA THR A 210 -5.80 6.72 -8.63
C THR A 210 -5.24 8.12 -8.83
N SER A 211 -5.22 8.94 -7.76
CA SER A 211 -4.48 10.21 -7.73
C SER A 211 -3.01 10.02 -7.33
N ALA A 212 -2.69 9.04 -6.48
CA ALA A 212 -1.32 8.65 -6.14
C ALA A 212 -1.21 7.15 -5.86
N ILE A 213 -0.13 6.51 -6.33
CA ILE A 213 0.18 5.10 -6.01
C ILE A 213 1.07 5.04 -4.78
N ILE A 214 2.18 5.79 -4.82
CA ILE A 214 3.11 5.96 -3.71
C ILE A 214 3.07 7.42 -3.30
N LYS A 215 2.49 7.67 -2.14
CA LYS A 215 2.40 9.00 -1.55
C LYS A 215 3.29 9.05 -0.32
N HIS A 216 4.10 10.09 -0.24
CA HIS A 216 5.02 10.27 0.86
C HIS A 216 4.76 11.65 1.47
N THR A 217 3.91 11.69 2.50
CA THR A 217 3.50 12.93 3.16
C THR A 217 3.61 12.77 4.67
N ASN A 218 4.30 13.67 5.36
CA ASN A 218 4.18 13.77 6.81
C ASN A 218 3.17 14.88 7.17
N PRO A 219 1.99 14.54 7.73
CA PRO A 219 0.96 15.51 8.09
C PRO A 219 1.29 16.32 9.36
N THR A 220 2.30 15.92 10.13
CA THR A 220 2.72 16.57 11.38
C THR A 220 4.15 17.10 11.25
N ASP A 221 4.28 18.41 11.03
CA ASP A 221 5.56 19.12 10.99
C ASP A 221 6.19 19.20 12.39
N ASP A 222 6.82 18.11 12.85
CA ASP A 222 7.57 18.07 14.12
C ASP A 222 8.98 18.69 14.00
N GLY A 223 9.40 19.08 12.80
CA GLY A 223 10.71 19.67 12.53
C GLY A 223 11.93 18.74 12.72
N THR A 224 11.73 17.44 12.96
CA THR A 224 12.81 16.46 13.25
C THR A 224 12.80 15.24 12.34
N THR A 225 11.65 14.84 11.81
CA THR A 225 11.50 13.64 10.98
C THR A 225 11.75 13.96 9.50
N THR A 226 12.70 13.27 8.86
CA THR A 226 13.02 13.37 7.42
C THR A 226 12.72 12.05 6.74
N PRO A 227 11.47 11.83 6.31
CA PRO A 227 11.07 10.52 5.85
C PRO A 227 11.72 10.19 4.50
N LYS A 228 12.15 8.94 4.32
CA LYS A 228 13.01 8.51 3.19
C LYS A 228 12.24 7.57 2.26
N LEU A 229 12.34 7.79 0.95
CA LEU A 229 11.80 6.89 -0.06
C LEU A 229 12.94 6.19 -0.82
N ASN A 230 12.95 4.87 -0.86
CA ASN A 230 13.81 4.10 -1.76
C ASN A 230 12.97 3.10 -2.56
N VAL A 231 12.88 3.28 -3.87
CA VAL A 231 12.11 2.39 -4.76
C VAL A 231 12.99 1.89 -5.87
N THR A 232 13.18 0.58 -5.95
CA THR A 232 14.02 -0.05 -6.97
C THR A 232 13.49 -1.38 -7.47
N GLY A 233 13.78 -1.69 -8.74
CA GLY A 233 13.36 -2.94 -9.39
C GLY A 233 11.85 -3.05 -9.63
N THR A 234 11.10 -1.95 -9.52
CA THR A 234 9.65 -1.95 -9.55
C THR A 234 9.10 -1.59 -10.94
N TYR A 235 8.01 -2.24 -11.33
CA TYR A 235 7.29 -2.06 -12.59
C TYR A 235 5.96 -1.36 -12.36
N PHE A 236 5.68 -0.31 -13.13
CA PHE A 236 4.43 0.43 -13.11
C PHE A 236 3.85 0.43 -14.54
N ILE A 237 2.84 -0.40 -14.77
CA ILE A 237 2.36 -0.73 -16.11
C ILE A 237 0.88 -0.38 -16.26
N ASN A 238 0.55 0.34 -17.34
CA ASN A 238 -0.83 0.68 -17.71
C ASN A 238 -1.62 1.38 -16.57
N ASN A 239 -0.96 2.16 -15.71
CA ASN A 239 -1.67 2.91 -14.67
C ASN A 239 -2.27 4.19 -15.26
N ASN A 240 -3.46 4.55 -14.77
CA ASN A 240 -4.18 5.75 -15.19
C ASN A 240 -4.33 6.70 -14.00
N MET A 241 -3.54 7.76 -14.00
CA MET A 241 -3.50 8.72 -12.90
C MET A 241 -4.44 9.89 -13.18
N ILE A 242 -5.46 10.05 -12.34
CA ILE A 242 -6.47 11.11 -12.50
C ILE A 242 -6.16 12.27 -11.57
N GLY A 243 -6.00 13.46 -12.14
CA GLY A 243 -5.67 14.67 -11.39
C GLY A 243 -6.80 15.11 -10.47
N ALA A 244 -6.59 15.09 -9.15
CA ALA A 244 -7.42 15.81 -8.20
C ALA A 244 -7.10 17.32 -8.22
N SER A 245 -8.12 18.15 -7.95
CA SER A 245 -8.05 19.62 -7.93
C SER A 245 -6.97 20.21 -7.02
N ASN A 246 -6.42 19.42 -6.10
CA ASN A 246 -5.53 19.87 -5.03
C ASN A 246 -4.04 19.71 -5.38
N GLY A 247 -3.72 19.21 -6.58
CA GLY A 247 -2.35 19.13 -7.07
C GLY A 247 -1.47 18.04 -6.45
N GLU A 248 -2.00 17.11 -5.65
CA GLU A 248 -1.23 16.02 -5.02
C GLU A 248 -1.24 14.72 -5.83
N ASN A 249 -0.86 14.80 -7.10
CA ASN A 249 -1.10 13.70 -8.03
C ASN A 249 0.18 13.20 -8.71
N GLY A 250 0.42 11.89 -8.64
CA GLY A 250 1.45 11.19 -9.40
C GLY A 250 1.76 9.78 -8.90
N ILE A 251 2.44 8.96 -9.71
CA ILE A 251 2.83 7.59 -9.27
C ILE A 251 3.70 7.71 -8.02
N PHE A 252 4.66 8.65 -8.03
CA PHE A 252 5.31 9.12 -6.82
C PHE A 252 4.90 10.56 -6.54
N TYR A 253 4.35 10.80 -5.36
CA TYR A 253 4.16 12.14 -4.82
C TYR A 253 5.04 12.31 -3.58
N LEU A 254 6.07 13.15 -3.72
CA LEU A 254 7.02 13.49 -2.67
C LEU A 254 6.72 14.92 -2.22
N GLY A 255 5.91 15.12 -1.17
CA GLY A 255 5.52 16.48 -0.80
C GLY A 255 4.44 16.66 0.26
N GLY A 256 3.78 17.82 0.28
CA GLY A 256 2.50 18.02 1.01
C GLY A 256 2.56 18.63 2.41
N GLY A 257 3.72 19.10 2.87
CA GLY A 257 3.84 19.80 4.16
C GLY A 257 5.09 19.52 4.98
N THR A 258 5.99 18.66 4.48
CA THR A 258 7.19 18.22 5.20
C THR A 258 8.32 17.82 4.25
N ARG A 259 9.52 17.75 4.81
CA ARG A 259 10.84 17.58 4.17
C ARG A 259 10.90 16.24 3.41
N PRO A 260 11.04 16.19 2.08
CA PRO A 260 11.47 14.94 1.46
C PRO A 260 12.85 14.60 2.03
N GLY A 261 12.99 13.51 2.78
CA GLY A 261 14.31 13.03 3.15
C GLY A 261 15.07 12.57 1.91
N ASN A 262 16.33 12.15 2.10
CA ASN A 262 17.13 11.58 1.01
C ASN A 262 16.37 10.42 0.37
N SER A 263 16.00 10.59 -0.90
CA SER A 263 15.12 9.66 -1.61
C SER A 263 15.76 9.20 -2.92
N THR A 264 15.62 7.92 -3.23
CA THR A 264 16.16 7.30 -4.44
C THR A 264 15.05 6.55 -5.18
N ILE A 265 14.86 6.88 -6.45
CA ILE A 265 13.98 6.17 -7.37
C ILE A 265 14.88 5.63 -8.48
N SER A 266 15.17 4.33 -8.46
CA SER A 266 16.17 3.77 -9.39
C SER A 266 15.88 2.40 -9.95
N ASN A 267 16.31 2.12 -11.17
CA ASN A 267 16.09 0.82 -11.83
C ASN A 267 14.61 0.41 -11.88
N ASN A 268 13.70 1.35 -12.08
CA ASN A 268 12.27 1.09 -12.23
C ASN A 268 11.84 1.18 -13.69
N TYR A 269 10.72 0.55 -14.01
CA TYR A 269 10.12 0.52 -15.33
C TYR A 269 8.73 1.15 -15.27
N PHE A 270 8.50 2.17 -16.10
CA PHE A 270 7.23 2.88 -16.20
C PHE A 270 6.74 2.75 -17.63
N ILE A 271 5.76 1.88 -17.85
CA ILE A 271 5.32 1.51 -19.21
C ILE A 271 3.85 1.88 -19.39
N ASN A 272 3.54 2.64 -20.44
CA ASN A 272 2.18 2.94 -20.88
C ASN A 272 1.30 3.61 -19.79
N ASN A 273 1.85 4.54 -19.01
CA ASN A 273 1.08 5.24 -17.97
C ASN A 273 0.45 6.52 -18.53
N THR A 274 -0.82 6.75 -18.18
CA THR A 274 -1.58 7.95 -18.59
C THR A 274 -1.83 8.86 -17.40
N PHE A 275 -1.71 10.17 -17.58
CA PHE A 275 -1.88 11.20 -16.56
C PHE A 275 -2.81 12.29 -17.08
N THR A 276 -3.95 12.48 -16.42
CA THR A 276 -4.91 13.54 -16.74
C THR A 276 -4.84 14.68 -15.73
N GLY A 277 -5.16 15.89 -16.18
CA GLY A 277 -4.97 17.13 -15.43
C GLY A 277 -3.52 17.35 -14.97
N ASN A 278 -3.36 17.94 -13.78
CA ASN A 278 -2.05 18.26 -13.18
C ASN A 278 -1.31 17.05 -12.55
N SER A 279 -1.52 15.84 -13.09
CA SER A 279 -0.85 14.60 -12.65
C SER A 279 0.43 14.37 -13.44
N THR A 280 1.42 13.73 -12.80
CA THR A 280 2.73 13.42 -13.42
C THR A 280 3.24 12.06 -12.93
N LEU A 281 4.27 11.50 -13.54
CA LEU A 281 4.86 10.26 -13.05
C LEU A 281 5.56 10.49 -11.70
N ILE A 282 6.47 11.45 -11.62
CA ILE A 282 7.17 11.83 -10.39
C ILE A 282 6.86 13.29 -10.08
N LYS A 283 6.11 13.51 -9.00
CA LYS A 283 5.86 14.85 -8.48
C LYS A 283 6.69 15.11 -7.23
N ILE A 284 7.49 16.17 -7.28
CA ILE A 284 8.17 16.71 -6.11
C ILE A 284 7.47 18.01 -5.76
N TYR A 285 6.90 18.11 -4.57
CA TYR A 285 6.16 19.29 -4.13
C TYR A 285 6.56 19.70 -2.72
N HIS A 286 7.26 20.83 -2.58
CA HIS A 286 7.55 21.37 -1.26
C HIS A 286 6.66 22.59 -0.96
N ARG A 287 5.98 22.56 0.19
CA ARG A 287 5.20 23.71 0.71
C ARG A 287 5.98 24.32 1.87
N ILE A 288 6.12 25.65 1.89
CA ILE A 288 6.59 26.36 3.09
C ILE A 288 5.65 25.97 4.24
N THR A 289 6.23 25.32 5.24
CA THR A 289 5.53 24.89 6.43
C THR A 289 4.95 26.10 7.16
N ALA A 290 3.87 25.92 7.92
CA ALA A 290 3.35 26.98 8.79
C ALA A 290 4.39 27.45 9.82
N SER A 291 5.44 26.64 10.08
CA SER A 291 6.56 26.96 10.96
C SER A 291 7.68 27.78 10.29
N GLY A 292 7.60 28.03 8.97
CA GLY A 292 8.59 28.81 8.22
C GLY A 292 9.97 28.14 8.09
N LYS A 293 10.11 26.86 8.48
CA LYS A 293 11.38 26.14 8.40
C LYS A 293 11.60 25.58 7.00
N LEU A 294 12.65 26.07 6.35
CA LEU A 294 13.17 25.61 5.06
C LEU A 294 14.02 24.35 5.28
N CYS A 295 13.82 23.31 4.47
CA CYS A 295 14.34 21.99 4.77
C CYS A 295 14.98 21.35 3.54
N PRO A 296 16.32 21.18 3.51
CA PRO A 296 16.99 20.66 2.34
C PRO A 296 16.57 19.22 2.05
N TYR A 297 16.53 18.87 0.78
CA TYR A 297 16.30 17.51 0.33
C TYR A 297 17.27 17.13 -0.80
N ASN A 298 17.51 15.82 -0.92
CA ASN A 298 18.36 15.24 -1.95
C ASN A 298 17.63 14.06 -2.59
N ILE A 299 17.12 14.28 -3.80
CA ILE A 299 16.35 13.29 -4.54
C ILE A 299 17.18 12.81 -5.73
N THR A 300 17.37 11.51 -5.84
CA THR A 300 18.07 10.89 -6.98
C THR A 300 17.10 10.01 -7.76
N ILE A 301 16.91 10.33 -9.04
CA ILE A 301 16.12 9.57 -10.01
C ILE A 301 17.11 9.02 -11.03
N GLN A 302 17.38 7.72 -11.01
CA GLN A 302 18.46 7.17 -11.84
C GLN A 302 18.20 5.81 -12.45
N ASN A 303 18.76 5.54 -13.63
CA ASN A 303 18.69 4.24 -14.31
C ASN A 303 17.24 3.72 -14.51
N ASN A 304 16.25 4.59 -14.59
CA ASN A 304 14.86 4.18 -14.84
C ASN A 304 14.58 4.13 -16.34
N ILE A 305 13.64 3.25 -16.73
CA ILE A 305 13.07 3.21 -18.09
C ILE A 305 11.66 3.75 -18.01
N ILE A 306 11.40 4.85 -18.71
CA ILE A 306 10.12 5.56 -18.76
C ILE A 306 9.67 5.55 -20.22
N ASP A 307 8.68 4.75 -20.55
CA ASP A 307 8.22 4.52 -21.92
C ASP A 307 6.69 4.63 -22.02
N GLY A 308 6.21 5.38 -23.00
CA GLY A 308 4.78 5.47 -23.30
C GLY A 308 4.01 6.28 -22.26
N ILE A 309 4.53 7.43 -21.86
CA ILE A 309 3.82 8.34 -20.94
C ILE A 309 2.93 9.28 -21.75
N ASN A 310 1.66 9.36 -21.42
CA ASN A 310 0.74 10.36 -21.95
C ASN A 310 0.26 11.26 -20.81
N ALA A 311 0.85 12.44 -20.66
CA ALA A 311 0.56 13.35 -19.56
C ALA A 311 0.07 14.70 -20.08
N GLU A 312 -1.19 15.06 -19.82
CA GLU A 312 -1.77 16.32 -20.30
C GLU A 312 -0.89 17.52 -19.91
N ASP A 313 -0.75 17.81 -18.61
CA ASP A 313 -0.07 19.03 -18.15
C ASP A 313 1.17 18.77 -17.27
N GLY A 314 1.37 17.55 -16.76
CA GLY A 314 2.41 17.29 -15.75
C GLY A 314 3.76 16.75 -16.26
N GLY A 315 3.92 16.42 -17.54
CA GLY A 315 5.11 15.74 -18.04
C GLY A 315 5.38 14.39 -17.37
N ALA A 316 6.60 13.87 -17.50
CA ALA A 316 7.05 12.69 -16.75
C ALA A 316 7.59 13.07 -15.36
N ILE A 317 8.32 14.17 -15.26
CA ILE A 317 8.81 14.65 -13.96
C ILE A 317 8.34 16.09 -13.79
N LEU A 318 7.58 16.35 -12.73
CA LEU A 318 7.18 17.70 -12.33
C LEU A 318 7.79 18.03 -10.98
N ILE A 319 8.62 19.06 -10.96
CA ILE A 319 9.11 19.65 -9.73
C ILE A 319 8.33 20.94 -9.53
N ASN A 320 7.57 21.03 -8.45
CA ASN A 320 6.87 22.23 -8.05
C ASN A 320 7.52 22.74 -6.77
N GLU A 321 8.09 23.94 -6.80
CA GLU A 321 8.71 24.49 -5.61
C GLU A 321 8.38 25.96 -5.33
N VAL A 322 8.47 26.26 -4.04
CA VAL A 322 8.29 27.55 -3.38
C VAL A 322 9.67 27.98 -2.83
N GLU A 323 9.99 29.25 -3.00
CA GLU A 323 11.28 29.92 -2.79
C GLU A 323 12.10 29.52 -1.54
N GLY A 324 13.42 29.37 -1.71
CA GLY A 324 14.41 29.56 -0.64
C GLY A 324 15.05 28.31 -0.01
N VAL A 325 14.78 27.09 -0.49
CA VAL A 325 15.34 25.85 0.08
C VAL A 325 16.55 25.34 -0.73
N PRO A 326 17.69 24.97 -0.11
CA PRO A 326 18.76 24.24 -0.77
C PRO A 326 18.29 22.81 -1.11
N SER A 327 17.81 22.64 -2.34
CA SER A 327 17.19 21.40 -2.80
C SER A 327 18.00 20.84 -3.97
N VAL A 328 18.52 19.61 -3.82
CA VAL A 328 19.29 18.94 -4.87
C VAL A 328 18.46 17.84 -5.51
N VAL A 329 18.26 17.93 -6.81
CA VAL A 329 17.61 16.87 -7.60
C VAL A 329 18.56 16.37 -8.67
N LYS A 330 18.82 15.06 -8.67
CA LYS A 330 19.70 14.39 -9.63
C LYS A 330 18.89 13.47 -10.52
N ILE A 331 18.91 13.70 -11.83
CA ILE A 331 18.25 12.88 -12.84
C ILE A 331 19.34 12.29 -13.74
N ILE A 332 19.70 11.02 -13.54
CA ILE A 332 20.93 10.43 -14.09
C ILE A 332 20.65 9.13 -14.83
N ASN A 333 21.19 8.94 -16.03
CA ASN A 333 21.15 7.66 -16.77
C ASN A 333 19.73 7.08 -16.98
N ASN A 334 18.68 7.90 -17.00
CA ASN A 334 17.33 7.43 -17.29
C ASN A 334 17.10 7.37 -18.81
N THR A 335 16.21 6.48 -19.23
CA THR A 335 15.76 6.36 -20.61
C THR A 335 14.31 6.80 -20.70
N PHE A 336 14.04 7.89 -21.41
CA PHE A 336 12.71 8.41 -21.71
C PHE A 336 12.35 8.09 -23.16
N LYS A 337 11.23 7.39 -23.37
CA LYS A 337 10.73 7.02 -24.69
C LYS A 337 9.25 7.34 -24.81
N ASN A 338 8.83 7.80 -25.98
CA ASN A 338 7.41 7.97 -26.32
C ASN A 338 6.64 8.80 -25.26
N ILE A 339 7.26 9.89 -24.79
CA ILE A 339 6.64 10.80 -23.81
C ILE A 339 5.85 11.85 -24.57
N ARG A 340 4.54 11.90 -24.33
CA ARG A 340 3.64 12.92 -24.87
C ARG A 340 3.14 13.78 -23.72
N SER A 341 3.44 15.07 -23.79
CA SER A 341 2.88 16.06 -22.89
C SER A 341 2.58 17.37 -23.63
N ASN A 342 1.60 18.14 -23.14
CA ASN A 342 1.41 19.51 -23.61
C ASN A 342 2.52 20.45 -23.09
N ASN A 343 3.28 19.99 -22.08
CA ASN A 343 4.43 20.67 -21.49
C ASN A 343 5.73 19.88 -21.76
N GLU A 344 6.76 20.08 -20.94
CA GLU A 344 8.07 19.43 -21.05
C GLU A 344 8.08 18.03 -20.41
N THR A 345 8.87 17.10 -20.96
CA THR A 345 9.13 15.78 -20.34
C THR A 345 9.62 15.90 -18.89
N ILE A 346 10.50 16.88 -18.60
CA ILE A 346 10.96 17.22 -17.25
C ILE A 346 10.68 18.71 -17.05
N ASN A 347 9.72 19.05 -16.20
CA ASN A 347 9.36 20.42 -15.89
C ASN A 347 10.06 20.86 -14.59
N LEU A 348 10.94 21.86 -14.71
CA LEU A 348 11.76 22.38 -13.62
C LEU A 348 11.39 23.84 -13.28
N PRO A 349 11.16 24.19 -12.01
CA PRO A 349 11.04 25.56 -11.58
C PRO A 349 12.44 26.18 -11.41
N LYS A 350 12.54 27.51 -11.54
CA LYS A 350 13.81 28.27 -11.62
C LYS A 350 14.76 28.17 -10.40
N LEU A 351 14.39 27.50 -9.31
CA LEU A 351 15.04 27.65 -8.00
C LEU A 351 15.60 26.34 -7.40
N VAL A 352 15.64 25.23 -8.16
CA VAL A 352 16.14 23.93 -7.67
C VAL A 352 17.51 23.64 -8.27
N ASP A 353 18.50 23.29 -7.44
CA ASP A 353 19.81 22.80 -7.89
C ASP A 353 19.64 21.43 -8.54
N THR A 354 19.40 21.44 -9.84
CA THR A 354 19.07 20.25 -10.61
C THR A 354 20.26 19.82 -11.47
N THR A 355 20.68 18.57 -11.32
CA THR A 355 21.68 17.93 -12.19
C THR A 355 20.97 16.93 -13.10
N ILE A 356 21.02 17.16 -14.41
CA ILE A 356 20.53 16.23 -15.44
C ILE A 356 21.75 15.72 -16.21
N THR A 357 22.00 14.41 -16.20
CA THR A 357 23.22 13.84 -16.81
C THR A 357 22.95 12.48 -17.44
N ASN A 358 23.48 12.28 -18.65
CA ASN A 358 23.46 11.00 -19.38
C ASN A 358 22.06 10.37 -19.56
N ASN A 359 20.99 11.18 -19.60
CA ASN A 359 19.65 10.67 -19.91
C ASN A 359 19.49 10.53 -21.43
N THR A 360 18.77 9.50 -21.85
CA THR A 360 18.42 9.25 -23.26
C THR A 360 16.96 9.65 -23.50
N TYR A 361 16.68 10.34 -24.61
CA TYR A 361 15.34 10.78 -25.00
C TYR A 361 15.02 10.31 -26.43
N GLU A 362 13.89 9.64 -26.62
CA GLU A 362 13.45 9.13 -27.91
C GLU A 362 11.94 9.40 -28.09
N ASN A 363 11.56 10.18 -29.12
CA ASN A 363 10.16 10.55 -29.38
C ASN A 363 9.46 11.20 -28.16
N CYS A 364 10.12 12.19 -27.55
CA CYS A 364 9.60 12.93 -26.40
C CYS A 364 9.23 14.36 -26.80
N THR A 365 8.19 14.92 -26.16
CA THR A 365 7.88 16.35 -26.15
C THR A 365 8.60 17.10 -25.04
#